data_AF-V8NQW9-F1
#
_entry.id   AF-V8NQW9-F1
#
_cell.length_a   1.000
_cell.length_b   1.000
_cell.length_c   1.000
_cell.angle_alpha   90.00
_cell.angle_beta   90.00
_cell.angle_gamma   90.00
#
_symmetry.space_group_name_H-M   'P 1'
#
loop_
_entity.id
_entity.type
_entity.pdbx_description
1 polymer ?
#
loop_
_entity_poly.entity_id
_entity_poly.type
_entity_poly.pdbx_seq_one_letter_code
_entity_poly.pdbx_strand_id
1 'polypeptide(L)'
;MEDSSRFRILDISWLTACMEVGRPVDSEKYQLPVSQVDEDHSATPDIDRNCISQYACQRRTTLKNYNQKLTTFAHPLTSFKLSACSKLLLIFPVSYLHCFKDAFEILVENYEFNENKEFCLAFGRAASILKCLSFTVVRVNDIEGLPWMGKQVREIIEDILEEGESSKVKAVLNDENYRSIKLFTSIFGVGLRTSDKWYRMGLRTLEEVKCNKNLKLTRMQKAGFFYYDDLISGVSKAEADAATRIVQDTVWKILPNAVVTLTGGFRR
;
A
#
# COMPACT_ATOMS: atom_id res chain seq x y z
N MET A 1 8.02 9.94 -27.26
CA MET A 1 8.14 8.48 -27.05
C MET A 1 9.61 8.16 -27.17
N GLU A 2 10.32 7.98 -26.06
CA GLU A 2 11.69 7.44 -26.10
C GLU A 2 11.61 5.97 -26.46
N ASP A 3 12.48 5.55 -27.36
CA ASP A 3 12.54 4.20 -27.91
C ASP A 3 12.86 3.17 -26.81
N SER A 4 11.84 2.39 -26.43
CA SER A 4 11.96 1.31 -25.43
C SER A 4 12.86 0.16 -25.91
N SER A 5 13.28 0.14 -27.18
CA SER A 5 14.19 -0.88 -27.72
C SER A 5 15.59 -0.87 -27.10
N ARG A 6 15.98 0.22 -26.41
CA ARG A 6 17.31 0.34 -25.77
C ARG A 6 17.44 -0.40 -24.43
N PHE A 7 16.34 -0.85 -23.84
CA PHE A 7 16.36 -1.45 -22.50
C PHE A 7 16.22 -2.97 -22.56
N ARG A 8 17.19 -3.68 -21.98
CA ARG A 8 17.10 -5.12 -21.76
C ARG A 8 16.25 -5.39 -20.52
N ILE A 9 15.12 -6.07 -20.68
CA ILE A 9 14.31 -6.53 -19.54
C ILE A 9 14.92 -7.83 -19.03
N LEU A 10 15.26 -7.85 -17.75
CA LEU A 10 15.83 -9.02 -17.08
C LEU A 10 14.84 -9.59 -16.06
N ASP A 11 14.84 -10.89 -15.92
CA ASP A 11 14.17 -11.61 -14.85
C ASP A 11 14.76 -11.21 -13.49
N ILE A 12 13.90 -11.14 -12.46
CA ILE A 12 14.29 -10.70 -11.12
C ILE A 12 15.38 -11.58 -10.48
N SER A 13 15.50 -12.84 -10.91
CA SER A 13 16.58 -13.74 -10.48
C SER A 13 17.98 -13.23 -10.82
N TRP A 14 18.13 -12.33 -11.81
CA TRP A 14 19.39 -11.63 -12.08
C TRP A 14 19.83 -10.79 -10.88
N LEU A 15 18.91 -10.01 -10.30
CA LEU A 15 19.21 -9.16 -9.15
C LEU A 15 19.61 -10.00 -7.93
N THR A 16 18.91 -11.12 -7.69
CA THR A 16 19.25 -12.06 -6.61
C THR A 16 20.66 -12.63 -6.78
N ALA A 17 21.02 -13.06 -8.00
CA ALA A 17 22.36 -13.56 -8.29
C ALA A 17 23.44 -12.49 -8.10
N CYS A 18 23.18 -11.24 -8.47
CA CYS A 18 24.09 -10.12 -8.22
C CYS A 18 24.33 -9.88 -6.72
N MET A 19 23.27 -9.98 -5.90
CA MET A 19 23.36 -9.81 -4.45
C MET A 19 24.13 -10.94 -3.77
N GLU A 20 23.99 -12.18 -4.24
CA GLU A 20 24.72 -13.34 -3.71
C GLU A 20 26.22 -13.25 -3.96
N VAL A 21 26.62 -12.77 -5.15
CA VAL A 21 28.03 -12.65 -5.55
C VAL A 21 28.63 -11.30 -5.11
N GLY A 22 27.80 -10.33 -4.72
CA GLY A 22 28.23 -8.98 -4.33
C GLY A 22 28.71 -8.12 -5.50
N ARG A 23 28.43 -8.52 -6.74
CA ARG A 23 28.76 -7.78 -7.98
C ARG A 23 27.78 -8.13 -9.11
N PRO A 24 27.62 -7.28 -10.12
CA PRO A 24 26.83 -7.60 -11.31
C PRO A 24 27.31 -8.89 -12.00
N VAL A 25 26.40 -9.82 -12.25
CA VAL A 25 26.66 -11.06 -13.01
C VAL A 25 26.17 -10.92 -14.45
N ASP A 26 26.63 -11.80 -15.35
CA ASP A 26 26.21 -11.77 -16.75
C ASP A 26 24.68 -11.91 -16.92
N SER A 27 24.13 -11.11 -17.84
CA SER A 27 22.70 -10.84 -17.99
C SER A 27 22.02 -11.68 -19.07
N GLU A 28 22.78 -12.33 -19.96
CA GLU A 28 22.22 -13.04 -21.13
C GLU A 28 21.21 -14.12 -20.73
N LYS A 29 21.53 -14.92 -19.72
CA LYS A 29 20.67 -16.01 -19.25
C LYS A 29 19.41 -15.55 -18.51
N TYR A 30 19.26 -14.25 -18.27
CA TYR A 30 18.14 -13.68 -17.54
C TYR A 30 17.27 -12.77 -18.39
N GLN A 31 17.52 -12.65 -19.69
CA GLN A 31 16.71 -11.78 -20.56
C GLN A 31 15.30 -12.32 -20.75
N LEU A 32 14.31 -11.46 -20.53
CA LEU A 32 12.91 -11.76 -20.80
C LEU A 32 12.54 -11.30 -22.21
N PRO A 33 11.83 -12.12 -23.01
CA PRO A 33 11.37 -11.72 -24.33
C PRO A 33 10.30 -10.63 -24.21
N VAL A 34 10.53 -9.48 -24.86
CA VAL A 34 9.58 -8.37 -24.91
C VAL A 34 8.64 -8.61 -26.11
N SER A 35 7.39 -8.98 -25.84
CA SER A 35 6.35 -8.96 -26.87
C SER A 35 5.80 -7.55 -26.95
N GLN A 36 5.91 -6.91 -28.12
CA GLN A 36 5.26 -5.63 -28.38
C GLN A 36 3.75 -5.87 -28.44
N VAL A 37 3.01 -5.22 -27.54
CA VAL A 37 1.56 -5.13 -27.63
C VAL A 37 1.28 -3.73 -28.15
N ASP A 38 0.73 -3.64 -29.36
CA ASP A 38 0.30 -2.39 -29.96
C ASP A 38 -0.89 -1.83 -29.14
N GLU A 39 -0.66 -0.76 -28.38
CA GLU A 39 -1.73 -0.02 -27.71
C GLU A 39 -2.33 0.98 -28.70
N ASP A 40 -3.52 0.65 -29.22
CA ASP A 40 -4.31 1.56 -30.04
C ASP A 40 -4.96 2.62 -29.12
N HIS A 41 -4.48 3.86 -29.22
CA HIS A 41 -4.97 4.99 -28.43
C HIS A 41 -6.10 5.71 -29.17
N SER A 42 -7.36 5.33 -28.91
CA SER A 42 -8.47 6.26 -29.08
C SER A 42 -9.71 5.87 -28.26
N ALA A 43 -10.46 6.89 -27.84
CA ALA A 43 -11.72 6.89 -27.08
C ALA A 43 -11.62 6.73 -25.56
N THR A 44 -12.08 7.77 -24.85
CA THR A 44 -12.65 7.66 -23.50
C THR A 44 -13.97 6.88 -23.60
N PRO A 45 -14.09 5.67 -23.04
CA PRO A 45 -15.39 5.05 -22.91
C PRO A 45 -15.99 5.50 -21.58
N ASP A 46 -17.24 5.93 -21.61
CA ASP A 46 -18.12 5.69 -20.48
C ASP A 46 -18.00 4.20 -20.12
N ILE A 47 -17.52 3.91 -18.91
CA ILE A 47 -17.34 2.52 -18.48
C ILE A 47 -18.74 1.95 -18.28
N ASP A 48 -19.21 1.17 -19.24
CA ASP A 48 -20.36 0.30 -19.08
C ASP A 48 -20.14 -0.56 -17.83
N ARG A 49 -21.08 -0.50 -16.88
CA ARG A 49 -21.03 -1.24 -15.60
C ARG A 49 -20.83 -2.74 -15.83
N ASN A 50 -21.21 -3.24 -17.01
CA ASN A 50 -21.04 -4.64 -17.43
C ASN A 50 -19.63 -5.01 -17.91
N CYS A 51 -18.70 -4.06 -18.03
CA CYS A 51 -17.33 -4.30 -18.56
C CYS A 51 -16.20 -4.09 -17.53
N ILE A 52 -16.50 -3.92 -16.24
CA ILE A 52 -15.46 -3.74 -15.22
C ILE A 52 -14.78 -5.08 -14.92
N SER A 53 -13.53 -5.23 -15.38
CA SER A 53 -12.75 -6.44 -15.12
C SER A 53 -12.54 -6.69 -13.62
N GLN A 54 -12.60 -7.96 -13.22
CA GLN A 54 -12.25 -8.39 -11.87
C GLN A 54 -10.77 -8.14 -11.51
N TYR A 55 -9.89 -8.01 -12.51
CA TYR A 55 -8.45 -7.84 -12.32
C TYR A 55 -8.06 -6.36 -12.31
N ALA A 56 -7.31 -5.93 -11.29
CA ALA A 56 -6.89 -4.53 -11.16
C ALA A 56 -5.98 -4.06 -12.30
N CYS A 57 -5.15 -4.94 -12.86
CA CYS A 57 -4.26 -4.62 -13.99
C CYS A 57 -5.00 -4.37 -15.32
N GLN A 58 -6.26 -4.77 -15.44
CA GLN A 58 -7.10 -4.56 -16.62
C GLN A 58 -8.03 -3.35 -16.44
N ARG A 59 -7.74 -2.49 -15.46
CA ARG A 59 -8.57 -1.36 -15.08
C ARG A 59 -7.71 -0.13 -14.84
N ARG A 60 -8.24 1.05 -15.20
CA ARG A 60 -7.58 2.33 -14.92
C ARG A 60 -8.07 2.88 -13.58
N THR A 61 -7.20 2.92 -12.58
CA THR A 61 -7.49 3.54 -11.28
C THR A 61 -6.67 4.81 -11.13
N THR A 62 -7.34 5.97 -11.17
CA THR A 62 -6.69 7.28 -10.99
C THR A 62 -6.61 7.67 -9.53
N LEU A 63 -5.80 8.69 -9.19
CA LEU A 63 -5.78 9.27 -7.84
C LEU A 63 -7.12 9.94 -7.45
N LYS A 64 -7.91 10.37 -8.44
CA LYS A 64 -9.26 10.90 -8.19
C LYS A 64 -10.21 9.76 -7.86
N ASN A 65 -10.55 9.63 -6.58
CA ASN A 65 -11.52 8.66 -6.08
C ASN A 65 -12.88 9.35 -5.84
N TYR A 66 -13.92 8.95 -6.57
CA TYR A 66 -15.28 9.48 -6.45
C TYR A 66 -16.07 8.90 -5.28
N ASN A 67 -15.60 7.78 -4.73
CA ASN A 67 -16.28 7.03 -3.66
C ASN A 67 -15.63 7.29 -2.31
N GLN A 68 -15.00 8.45 -2.16
CA GLN A 68 -14.36 8.87 -0.91
C GLN A 68 -15.25 8.73 0.32
N LYS A 69 -16.58 8.71 0.28
CA LYS A 69 -17.36 8.49 1.53
C LYS A 69 -17.50 7.03 1.94
N LEU A 70 -17.64 6.14 0.95
CA LEU A 70 -17.56 4.68 1.16
C LEU A 70 -16.15 4.24 1.50
N THR A 71 -15.21 5.11 1.17
CA THR A 71 -13.81 4.90 1.41
C THR A 71 -13.41 5.73 2.64
N THR A 72 -13.15 7.02 2.63
CA THR A 72 -12.74 7.88 3.76
C THR A 72 -13.61 7.92 5.04
N PHE A 73 -12.98 7.61 6.18
CA PHE A 73 -13.36 8.07 7.53
C PHE A 73 -12.28 9.02 8.08
N ALA A 74 -12.68 10.11 8.73
CA ALA A 74 -11.75 11.05 9.35
C ALA A 74 -11.17 10.48 10.65
N HIS A 75 -9.95 9.94 10.60
CA HIS A 75 -9.15 9.72 11.81
C HIS A 75 -7.66 9.98 11.56
N PRO A 76 -6.99 10.78 12.41
CA PRO A 76 -5.58 11.12 12.25
C PRO A 76 -4.68 10.00 12.77
N LEU A 77 -4.44 8.95 11.98
CA LEU A 77 -3.33 8.02 12.21
C LEU A 77 -2.80 7.41 10.91
N THR A 78 -1.67 7.93 10.44
CA THR A 78 -0.85 7.39 9.34
C THR A 78 0.10 6.33 9.90
N SER A 79 0.03 5.09 9.39
CA SER A 79 1.06 4.07 9.64
C SER A 79 1.76 3.74 8.35
N PHE A 80 3.10 3.78 8.35
CA PHE A 80 3.93 3.26 7.28
C PHE A 80 4.08 1.74 7.45
N LYS A 81 3.48 0.94 6.57
CA LYS A 81 3.84 -0.47 6.44
C LYS A 81 4.91 -0.62 5.36
N LEU A 82 6.17 -0.78 5.76
CA LEU A 82 7.14 -1.51 4.96
C LEU A 82 7.03 -2.99 5.38
N SER A 83 6.29 -3.78 4.60
CA SER A 83 6.29 -5.23 4.78
C SER A 83 7.64 -5.77 4.29
N ALA A 84 8.48 -6.22 5.23
CA ALA A 84 9.62 -7.06 4.92
C ALA A 84 9.11 -8.46 4.56
N CYS A 85 8.58 -8.62 3.35
CA CYS A 85 8.28 -9.93 2.78
C CYS A 85 9.39 -10.28 1.79
N SER A 86 10.34 -11.10 2.23
CA SER A 86 11.49 -11.53 1.41
C SER A 86 11.14 -12.51 0.28
N LYS A 87 9.85 -12.77 0.00
CA LYS A 87 9.41 -13.60 -1.14
C LYS A 87 8.07 -13.09 -1.64
N LEU A 88 8.02 -12.82 -2.95
CA LEU A 88 6.87 -12.33 -3.73
C LEU A 88 6.58 -10.82 -3.61
N LEU A 89 7.29 -10.08 -4.46
CA LEU A 89 6.93 -8.74 -4.90
C LEU A 89 5.64 -8.86 -5.72
N LEU A 90 4.46 -8.61 -5.14
CA LEU A 90 3.21 -8.23 -5.84
C LEU A 90 2.05 -8.06 -4.83
N ILE A 91 2.14 -7.13 -3.88
CA ILE A 91 0.97 -6.38 -3.39
C ILE A 91 1.46 -4.96 -3.06
N PHE A 92 1.03 -3.98 -3.86
CA PHE A 92 1.23 -2.56 -3.59
C PHE A 92 0.59 -2.16 -2.25
N PRO A 93 1.19 -1.21 -1.51
CA PRO A 93 0.40 -0.17 -0.90
C PRO A 93 0.61 1.14 -1.66
N VAL A 94 -0.51 1.78 -1.93
CA VAL A 94 -0.58 3.07 -2.56
C VAL A 94 -0.17 4.13 -1.53
N SER A 95 1.06 4.61 -1.54
CA SER A 95 1.41 5.84 -0.81
C SER A 95 0.84 7.05 -1.56
N TYR A 96 -0.10 7.78 -0.96
CA TYR A 96 -0.29 9.23 -1.15
C TYR A 96 -1.10 9.85 0.01
N LEU A 97 -0.50 10.90 0.59
CA LEU A 97 -1.06 12.19 1.03
C LEU A 97 -2.37 12.23 1.88
N HIS A 98 -2.22 12.67 3.13
CA HIS A 98 -3.24 13.08 4.12
C HIS A 98 -4.29 12.05 4.57
N CYS A 99 -4.02 11.44 5.75
CA CYS A 99 -4.97 11.17 6.85
C CYS A 99 -6.28 10.37 6.64
N PHE A 100 -6.64 9.93 5.45
CA PHE A 100 -7.94 9.30 5.22
C PHE A 100 -7.78 7.83 4.83
N LYS A 101 -7.71 6.94 5.83
CA LYS A 101 -7.84 5.50 5.56
C LYS A 101 -9.30 5.18 5.30
N ASP A 102 -9.50 4.32 4.32
CA ASP A 102 -10.83 3.99 3.87
C ASP A 102 -11.53 2.95 4.81
N ALA A 103 -12.87 2.90 4.92
CA ALA A 103 -13.63 1.91 5.72
C ALA A 103 -13.20 0.48 5.37
N PHE A 104 -13.15 0.20 4.08
CA PHE A 104 -12.65 -1.07 3.57
C PHE A 104 -11.16 -1.28 3.87
N GLU A 105 -10.33 -0.24 3.85
CA GLU A 105 -8.91 -0.37 4.22
C GLU A 105 -8.71 -0.64 5.71
N ILE A 106 -9.53 -0.03 6.58
CA ILE A 106 -9.56 -0.32 8.02
C ILE A 106 -9.90 -1.79 8.24
N LEU A 107 -10.90 -2.31 7.53
CA LEU A 107 -11.27 -3.71 7.59
C LEU A 107 -10.16 -4.62 7.07
N VAL A 108 -9.57 -4.31 5.90
CA VAL A 108 -8.43 -5.05 5.32
C VAL A 108 -7.25 -5.09 6.30
N GLU A 109 -6.90 -3.95 6.90
CA GLU A 109 -5.83 -3.83 7.89
C GLU A 109 -6.14 -4.68 9.13
N ASN A 110 -7.36 -4.63 9.64
CA ASN A 110 -7.80 -5.46 10.76
C ASN A 110 -7.74 -6.96 10.43
N TYR A 111 -8.20 -7.37 9.25
CA TYR A 111 -8.13 -8.78 8.84
C TYR A 111 -6.69 -9.25 8.62
N GLU A 112 -5.81 -8.36 8.16
CA GLU A 112 -4.37 -8.65 8.05
C GLU A 112 -3.75 -8.85 9.44
N PHE A 113 -4.10 -8.01 10.42
CA PHE A 113 -3.63 -8.15 11.81
C PHE A 113 -4.09 -9.45 12.45
N ASN A 114 -5.29 -9.90 12.12
CA ASN A 114 -5.87 -11.16 12.62
C ASN A 114 -5.54 -12.37 11.73
N GLU A 115 -4.57 -12.26 10.82
CA GLU A 115 -4.14 -13.31 9.88
C GLU A 115 -5.28 -13.91 9.02
N ASN A 116 -6.38 -13.18 8.86
CA ASN A 116 -7.54 -13.59 8.09
C ASN A 116 -7.41 -13.18 6.62
N LYS A 117 -6.65 -14.00 5.87
CA LYS A 117 -6.29 -13.73 4.48
C LYS A 117 -7.49 -13.65 3.54
N GLU A 118 -8.54 -14.43 3.80
CA GLU A 118 -9.71 -14.50 2.93
C GLU A 118 -10.46 -13.17 2.89
N PHE A 119 -10.84 -12.64 4.06
CA PHE A 119 -11.53 -11.36 4.14
C PHE A 119 -10.62 -10.18 3.77
N CYS A 120 -9.33 -10.25 4.10
CA CYS A 120 -8.34 -9.27 3.63
C CYS A 120 -8.36 -9.14 2.09
N LEU A 121 -8.34 -10.27 1.37
CA LEU A 121 -8.40 -10.27 -0.10
C LEU A 121 -9.77 -9.81 -0.63
N ALA A 122 -10.87 -10.28 -0.04
CA ALA A 122 -12.21 -9.93 -0.47
C ALA A 122 -12.46 -8.41 -0.37
N PHE A 123 -12.19 -7.82 0.80
CA PHE A 123 -12.37 -6.39 1.03
C PHE A 123 -11.35 -5.54 0.27
N GLY A 124 -10.12 -6.01 0.09
CA GLY A 124 -9.10 -5.33 -0.71
C GLY A 124 -9.49 -5.26 -2.19
N ARG A 125 -10.06 -6.34 -2.74
CA ARG A 125 -10.57 -6.37 -4.12
C ARG A 125 -11.80 -5.48 -4.29
N ALA A 126 -12.73 -5.50 -3.34
CA ALA A 126 -13.88 -4.60 -3.34
C ALA A 126 -13.45 -3.13 -3.33
N ALA A 127 -12.55 -2.74 -2.41
CA ALA A 127 -12.00 -1.39 -2.35
C ALA A 127 -11.34 -0.97 -3.68
N SER A 128 -10.58 -1.88 -4.29
CA SER A 128 -9.96 -1.65 -5.60
C SER A 128 -10.99 -1.44 -6.72
N ILE A 129 -12.15 -2.09 -6.69
CA ILE A 129 -13.24 -1.84 -7.64
C ILE A 129 -13.85 -0.46 -7.40
N LEU A 130 -14.20 -0.13 -6.16
CA LEU A 130 -14.82 1.16 -5.82
C LEU A 130 -13.94 2.36 -6.21
N LYS A 131 -12.62 2.26 -6.01
CA LYS A 131 -11.64 3.30 -6.38
C LYS A 131 -11.52 3.51 -7.90
N CYS A 132 -11.89 2.52 -8.69
CA CYS A 132 -11.83 2.58 -10.16
C CYS A 132 -13.07 3.18 -10.80
N LEU A 133 -14.19 3.28 -10.07
CA LEU A 133 -15.44 3.79 -10.62
C LEU A 133 -15.29 5.27 -10.98
N SER A 134 -15.79 5.63 -12.16
CA SER A 134 -15.85 7.02 -12.66
C SER A 134 -17.02 7.82 -12.07
N PHE A 135 -17.83 7.20 -11.21
CA PHE A 135 -19.02 7.78 -10.60
C PHE A 135 -19.05 7.51 -9.08
N THR A 136 -19.81 8.34 -8.37
CA THR A 136 -20.11 8.13 -6.95
C THR A 136 -21.28 7.18 -6.79
N VAL A 137 -21.08 6.12 -6.00
CA VAL A 137 -22.11 5.19 -5.56
C VAL A 137 -23.01 5.91 -4.57
N VAL A 138 -24.30 5.98 -4.88
CA VAL A 138 -25.32 6.65 -4.04
C VAL A 138 -26.37 5.66 -3.54
N ARG A 139 -26.48 4.49 -4.18
CA ARG A 139 -27.39 3.40 -3.82
C ARG A 139 -26.66 2.07 -3.90
N VAL A 140 -27.08 1.09 -3.11
CA VAL A 140 -26.53 -0.29 -3.17
C VAL A 140 -26.71 -0.90 -4.57
N ASN A 141 -27.74 -0.50 -5.31
CA ASN A 141 -27.95 -0.98 -6.69
C ASN A 141 -26.91 -0.45 -7.70
N ASP A 142 -26.15 0.61 -7.37
CA ASP A 142 -25.11 1.14 -8.26
C ASP A 142 -23.90 0.19 -8.39
N ILE A 143 -23.78 -0.76 -7.46
CA ILE A 143 -22.71 -1.77 -7.45
C ILE A 143 -23.21 -3.16 -7.84
N GLU A 144 -24.44 -3.27 -8.33
CA GLU A 144 -24.98 -4.51 -8.89
C GLU A 144 -24.18 -4.95 -10.12
N GLY A 145 -23.93 -6.26 -10.25
CA GLY A 145 -23.12 -6.82 -11.33
C GLY A 145 -21.60 -6.63 -11.19
N LEU A 146 -21.13 -5.74 -10.31
CA LEU A 146 -19.70 -5.52 -10.11
C LEU A 146 -19.02 -6.74 -9.43
N PRO A 147 -17.81 -7.12 -9.86
CA PRO A 147 -17.09 -8.22 -9.24
C PRO A 147 -16.67 -7.85 -7.81
N TRP A 148 -16.51 -8.88 -6.97
CA TRP A 148 -16.08 -8.76 -5.57
C TRP A 148 -17.06 -8.03 -4.63
N MET A 149 -18.23 -7.63 -5.11
CA MET A 149 -19.31 -7.07 -4.28
C MET A 149 -20.11 -8.19 -3.61
N GLY A 150 -19.52 -8.92 -2.67
CA GLY A 150 -20.22 -9.94 -1.91
C GLY A 150 -21.26 -9.36 -0.94
N LYS A 151 -22.07 -10.22 -0.29
CA LYS A 151 -23.08 -9.82 0.71
C LYS A 151 -22.53 -8.87 1.77
N GLN A 152 -21.41 -9.23 2.42
CA GLN A 152 -20.80 -8.38 3.46
C GLN A 152 -20.29 -7.03 2.95
N VAL A 153 -19.84 -6.96 1.69
CA VAL A 153 -19.40 -5.69 1.08
C VAL A 153 -20.59 -4.79 0.85
N ARG A 154 -21.71 -5.35 0.36
CA ARG A 154 -22.97 -4.62 0.18
C ARG A 154 -23.52 -4.09 1.49
N GLU A 155 -23.57 -4.92 2.54
CA GLU A 155 -24.02 -4.52 3.88
C GLU A 155 -23.19 -3.33 4.42
N ILE A 156 -21.87 -3.36 4.25
CA ILE A 156 -21.00 -2.24 4.70
C ILE A 156 -21.26 -0.97 3.89
N ILE A 157 -21.51 -1.09 2.58
CA ILE A 157 -21.84 0.06 1.73
C ILE A 157 -23.20 0.62 2.10
N GLU A 158 -24.19 -0.24 2.34
CA GLU A 158 -25.53 0.13 2.80
C GLU A 158 -25.47 0.90 4.12
N ASP A 159 -24.80 0.36 5.15
CA ASP A 159 -24.56 1.06 6.43
C ASP A 159 -24.01 2.48 6.20
N ILE A 160 -22.98 2.62 5.35
CA ILE A 160 -22.33 3.92 5.13
C ILE A 160 -23.23 4.88 4.35
N LEU A 161 -24.05 4.38 3.42
CA LEU A 161 -24.98 5.20 2.65
C LEU A 161 -26.15 5.69 3.52
N GLU A 162 -26.65 4.86 4.43
CA GLU A 162 -27.80 5.16 5.28
C GLU A 162 -27.41 5.97 6.53
N GLU A 163 -26.40 5.50 7.26
CA GLU A 163 -26.02 6.04 8.58
C GLU A 163 -24.76 6.93 8.52
N GLY A 164 -24.08 6.99 7.37
CA GLY A 164 -22.82 7.72 7.21
C GLY A 164 -21.59 6.98 7.77
N GLU A 165 -21.79 5.93 8.56
CA GLU A 165 -20.72 5.09 9.10
C GLU A 165 -21.12 3.61 9.20
N SER A 166 -20.15 2.70 9.01
CA SER A 166 -20.39 1.27 9.26
C SER A 166 -20.15 0.91 10.72
N SER A 167 -21.15 0.27 11.33
CA SER A 167 -21.07 -0.27 12.69
C SER A 167 -19.87 -1.21 12.88
N LYS A 168 -19.57 -2.02 11.86
CA LYS A 168 -18.43 -2.95 11.83
C LYS A 168 -17.09 -2.21 11.82
N VAL A 169 -16.98 -1.14 11.03
CA VAL A 169 -15.77 -0.31 10.97
C VAL A 169 -15.57 0.41 12.30
N LYS A 170 -16.64 0.94 12.89
CA LYS A 170 -16.62 1.58 14.22
C LYS A 170 -16.19 0.60 15.31
N ALA A 171 -16.66 -0.64 15.28
CA ALA A 171 -16.26 -1.68 16.22
C ALA A 171 -14.74 -1.95 16.13
N VAL A 172 -14.19 -2.06 14.91
CA VAL A 172 -12.74 -2.23 14.69
C VAL A 172 -11.94 -1.03 15.21
N LEU A 173 -12.41 0.20 14.96
CA LEU A 173 -11.72 1.41 15.44
C LEU A 173 -11.71 1.52 16.98
N ASN A 174 -12.70 0.93 17.65
CA ASN A 174 -12.80 0.89 19.10
C ASN A 174 -12.12 -0.33 19.73
N ASP A 175 -11.70 -1.30 18.94
CA ASP A 175 -10.99 -2.48 19.43
C ASP A 175 -9.58 -2.13 19.93
N GLU A 176 -9.28 -2.51 21.17
CA GLU A 176 -8.02 -2.17 21.84
C GLU A 176 -6.82 -2.86 21.17
N ASN A 177 -7.02 -4.09 20.68
CA ASN A 177 -6.00 -4.86 19.98
C ASN A 177 -5.63 -4.17 18.67
N TYR A 178 -6.61 -3.87 17.81
CA TYR A 178 -6.40 -3.15 16.56
C TYR A 178 -5.69 -1.82 16.78
N ARG A 179 -6.12 -1.02 17.77
CA ARG A 179 -5.50 0.28 18.10
C ARG A 179 -4.04 0.12 18.53
N SER A 180 -3.76 -0.83 19.41
CA SER A 180 -2.40 -1.08 19.91
C SER A 180 -1.50 -1.61 18.80
N ILE A 181 -1.99 -2.54 17.99
CA ILE A 181 -1.21 -3.09 16.88
C ILE A 181 -0.92 -2.02 15.83
N LYS A 182 -1.93 -1.21 15.49
CA LYS A 182 -1.77 -0.09 14.57
C LYS A 182 -0.76 0.94 15.08
N LEU A 183 -0.80 1.27 16.37
CA LEU A 183 0.15 2.19 17.00
C LEU A 183 1.57 1.62 17.03
N PHE A 184 1.75 0.35 17.38
CA PHE A 184 3.11 -0.21 17.45
C PHE A 184 3.71 -0.42 16.07
N THR A 185 2.91 -0.84 15.09
CA THR A 185 3.37 -1.04 13.71
C THR A 185 3.61 0.26 12.95
N SER A 186 3.24 1.43 13.48
CA SER A 186 3.67 2.73 12.91
C SER A 186 5.16 3.02 13.18
N ILE A 187 5.79 2.32 14.13
CA ILE A 187 7.21 2.49 14.44
C ILE A 187 8.05 1.72 13.43
N PHE A 188 9.01 2.43 12.80
CA PHE A 188 9.96 1.78 11.91
C PHE A 188 10.73 0.66 12.61
N GLY A 189 10.66 -0.54 12.02
CA GLY A 189 11.26 -1.75 12.56
C GLY A 189 10.40 -2.57 13.52
N VAL A 190 9.12 -2.21 13.69
CA VAL A 190 8.13 -2.99 14.44
C VAL A 190 7.13 -3.62 13.48
N GLY A 191 7.16 -4.95 13.37
CA GLY A 191 6.18 -5.72 12.61
C GLY A 191 5.12 -6.37 13.51
N LEU A 192 4.16 -7.09 12.91
CA LEU A 192 3.04 -7.73 13.61
C LEU A 192 3.46 -8.61 14.78
N ARG A 193 4.52 -9.41 14.62
CA ARG A 193 5.02 -10.29 15.70
C ARG A 193 5.50 -9.52 16.93
N THR A 194 6.25 -8.43 16.71
CA THR A 194 6.74 -7.59 17.80
C THR A 194 5.58 -6.84 18.46
N SER A 195 4.68 -6.33 17.63
CA SER A 195 3.49 -5.62 18.06
C SER A 195 2.55 -6.48 18.91
N ASP A 196 2.21 -7.69 18.45
CA ASP A 196 1.41 -8.65 19.19
C ASP A 196 2.08 -9.06 20.51
N LYS A 197 3.41 -9.27 20.50
CA LYS A 197 4.17 -9.52 21.73
C LYS A 197 4.01 -8.37 22.72
N TRP A 198 4.19 -7.11 22.31
CA TRP A 198 4.03 -5.95 23.19
C TRP A 198 2.61 -5.85 23.74
N TYR A 199 1.60 -6.08 22.90
CA TYR A 199 0.21 -6.10 23.32
C TYR A 199 -0.07 -7.18 24.37
N ARG A 200 0.43 -8.41 24.17
CA ARG A 200 0.33 -9.52 25.13
C ARG A 200 1.09 -9.28 26.44
N MET A 201 2.10 -8.42 26.42
CA MET A 201 2.79 -7.94 27.62
C MET A 201 2.01 -6.86 28.38
N GLY A 202 0.82 -6.47 27.90
CA GLY A 202 -0.02 -5.44 28.52
C GLY A 202 0.34 -4.02 28.09
N LEU A 203 1.22 -3.84 27.11
CA LEU A 203 1.61 -2.51 26.64
C LEU A 203 0.55 -1.98 25.65
N ARG A 204 0.24 -0.69 25.76
CA ARG A 204 -0.74 0.04 24.94
C ARG A 204 -0.21 1.36 24.38
N THR A 205 0.85 1.92 24.97
CA THR A 205 1.42 3.22 24.57
C THR A 205 2.89 3.13 24.16
N LEU A 206 3.37 4.12 23.42
CA LEU A 206 4.78 4.18 22.99
C LEU A 206 5.71 4.45 24.17
N GLU A 207 5.23 5.24 25.14
CA GLU A 207 5.93 5.60 26.38
C GLU A 207 6.15 4.36 27.25
N GLU A 208 5.14 3.51 27.39
CA GLU A 208 5.27 2.23 28.09
C GLU A 208 6.35 1.35 27.46
N VAL A 209 6.41 1.29 26.12
CA VAL A 209 7.45 0.52 25.42
C VAL A 209 8.83 1.13 25.67
N LYS A 210 8.98 2.46 25.61
CA LYS A 210 10.24 3.17 25.86
C LYS A 210 10.75 2.99 27.30
N CYS A 211 9.85 3.05 28.28
CA CYS A 211 10.19 2.99 29.71
C CYS A 211 10.38 1.55 30.22
N ASN A 212 9.96 0.53 29.47
CA ASN A 212 10.04 -0.86 29.88
C ASN A 212 11.49 -1.40 29.83
N LYS A 213 12.13 -1.48 31.00
CA LYS A 213 13.51 -1.97 31.16
C LYS A 213 13.72 -3.44 30.73
N ASN A 214 12.66 -4.23 30.64
CA ASN A 214 12.73 -5.64 30.24
C ASN A 214 12.72 -5.81 28.71
N LEU A 215 12.43 -4.75 27.95
CA LEU A 215 12.45 -4.79 26.49
C LEU A 215 13.83 -4.43 25.93
N LYS A 216 14.38 -5.35 25.13
CA LYS A 216 15.57 -5.09 24.31
C LYS A 216 15.13 -4.71 22.90
N LEU A 217 15.16 -3.42 22.60
CA LEU A 217 14.85 -2.89 21.27
C LEU A 217 15.99 -3.15 20.29
N THR A 218 15.64 -3.53 19.05
CA THR A 218 16.62 -3.67 17.97
C THR A 218 17.17 -2.31 17.53
N ARG A 219 18.30 -2.29 16.82
CA ARG A 219 18.85 -1.03 16.26
C ARG A 219 17.82 -0.30 15.38
N MET A 220 17.08 -1.06 14.58
CA MET A 220 16.03 -0.53 13.71
C MET A 220 14.89 0.12 14.51
N GLN A 221 14.43 -0.55 15.57
CA GLN A 221 13.37 -0.02 16.46
C GLN A 221 13.83 1.22 17.21
N LYS A 222 15.07 1.26 17.69
CA LYS A 222 15.65 2.45 18.34
C LYS A 222 15.63 3.65 17.39
N ALA A 223 16.04 3.46 16.13
CA ALA A 223 15.95 4.50 15.11
C ALA A 223 14.49 4.90 14.84
N GLY A 224 13.58 3.93 14.76
CA GLY A 224 12.15 4.18 14.57
C GLY A 224 11.52 4.99 15.70
N PHE A 225 11.94 4.78 16.95
CA PHE A 225 11.52 5.60 18.08
C PHE A 225 12.16 6.98 18.09
N PHE A 226 13.42 7.10 17.67
CA PHE A 226 14.17 8.35 17.67
C PHE A 226 13.66 9.33 16.61
N TYR A 227 13.37 8.85 15.40
CA TYR A 227 12.84 9.64 14.28
C TYR A 227 11.33 9.50 14.10
N TYR A 228 10.59 9.09 15.14
CA TYR A 228 9.19 8.70 15.01
C TYR A 228 8.32 9.80 14.40
N ASP A 229 8.43 11.03 14.93
CA ASP A 229 7.62 12.17 14.50
C ASP A 229 7.91 12.59 13.05
N ASP A 230 9.18 12.53 12.64
CA ASP A 230 9.59 12.82 11.25
C ASP A 230 9.09 11.73 10.29
N LEU A 231 9.18 10.46 10.69
CA LEU A 231 8.81 9.31 9.84
C LEU A 231 7.31 9.13 9.67
N ILE A 232 6.51 9.55 10.67
CA ILE A 232 5.05 9.50 10.57
C ILE A 232 4.49 10.70 9.79
N SER A 233 5.25 11.79 9.72
CA SER A 233 4.95 12.91 8.84
C SER A 233 5.04 12.46 7.38
N GLY A 234 4.07 12.86 6.56
CA GLY A 234 4.06 12.48 5.15
C GLY A 234 5.16 13.20 4.38
N VAL A 235 5.86 12.48 3.49
CA VAL A 235 6.88 13.07 2.62
C VAL A 235 6.21 13.83 1.49
N SER A 236 6.59 15.09 1.30
CA SER A 236 6.14 15.94 0.20
C SER A 236 6.85 15.61 -1.11
N LYS A 237 6.27 16.05 -2.23
CA LYS A 237 6.91 15.89 -3.55
C LYS A 237 8.26 16.60 -3.61
N ALA A 238 8.37 17.79 -3.00
CA ALA A 238 9.61 18.55 -2.96
C ALA A 238 10.73 17.82 -2.20
N GLU A 239 10.39 17.19 -1.07
CA GLU A 239 11.34 16.36 -0.31
C GLU A 239 11.76 15.10 -1.09
N ALA A 240 10.81 14.44 -1.77
CA ALA A 240 11.11 13.29 -2.63
C ALA A 240 12.05 13.67 -3.80
N ASP A 241 11.85 14.83 -4.41
CA ASP A 241 12.70 15.34 -5.49
C ASP A 241 14.09 15.76 -4.96
N ALA A 242 14.16 16.32 -3.75
CA ALA A 242 15.43 16.60 -3.07
C ALA A 242 16.20 15.31 -2.76
N ALA A 243 15.54 14.29 -2.22
CA ALA A 243 16.15 12.98 -1.97
C ALA A 243 16.64 12.32 -3.27
N THR A 244 15.86 12.43 -4.35
CA THR A 244 16.23 11.89 -5.68
C THR A 244 17.53 12.51 -6.17
N ARG A 245 17.71 13.83 -6.04
CA ARG A 245 18.96 14.52 -6.41
C ARG A 245 20.16 14.02 -5.61
N ILE A 246 20.02 13.86 -4.30
CA ILE A 246 21.10 13.34 -3.43
C ILE A 246 21.52 11.94 -3.88
N VAL A 247 20.56 11.06 -4.17
CA VAL A 247 20.83 9.71 -4.67
C VAL A 247 21.53 9.76 -6.03
N GLN A 248 21.02 10.56 -6.96
CA GLN A 248 21.58 10.70 -8.30
C GLN A 248 23.03 11.21 -8.27
N ASP A 249 23.30 12.27 -7.52
CA ASP A 249 24.65 12.82 -7.36
C ASP A 249 25.62 11.80 -6.74
N THR A 250 25.12 10.93 -5.86
CA THR A 250 25.92 9.87 -5.24
C THR A 250 26.20 8.73 -6.22
N VAL A 251 25.19 8.30 -6.98
CA VAL A 251 25.31 7.23 -7.98
C VAL A 251 26.28 7.64 -9.09
N TRP A 252 26.20 8.88 -9.58
CA TRP A 252 27.06 9.38 -10.65
C TRP A 252 28.54 9.49 -10.30
N LYS A 253 28.89 9.57 -9.00
CA LYS A 253 30.29 9.47 -8.54
C LYS A 253 30.88 8.07 -8.76
N ILE A 254 30.04 7.03 -8.83
CA ILE A 254 30.45 5.63 -8.97
C ILE A 254 30.28 5.17 -10.41
N LEU A 255 29.13 5.48 -11.01
CA LEU A 255 28.77 5.10 -12.37
C LEU A 255 28.23 6.32 -13.13
N PRO A 256 29.10 7.05 -13.86
CA PRO A 256 28.67 8.14 -14.72
C PRO A 256 27.62 7.66 -15.72
N ASN A 257 26.62 8.49 -15.99
CA ASN A 257 25.51 8.22 -16.93
C ASN A 257 24.48 7.17 -16.47
N ALA A 258 24.51 6.69 -15.22
CA ALA A 258 23.43 5.87 -14.70
C ALA A 258 22.10 6.62 -14.66
N VAL A 259 20.99 5.95 -15.00
CA VAL A 259 19.64 6.53 -14.95
C VAL A 259 19.03 6.27 -13.57
N VAL A 260 18.67 7.34 -12.87
CA VAL A 260 17.97 7.28 -11.58
C VAL A 260 16.54 7.73 -11.78
N THR A 261 15.59 6.86 -11.43
CA THR A 261 14.15 7.11 -11.63
C THR A 261 13.42 6.98 -10.30
N LEU A 262 12.67 8.01 -9.92
CA LEU A 262 11.78 7.95 -8.77
C LEU A 262 10.62 6.98 -9.04
N THR A 263 10.40 6.02 -8.14
CA THR A 263 9.39 4.97 -8.28
C THR A 263 8.36 5.03 -7.13
N GLY A 264 7.61 3.95 -6.90
CA GLY A 264 6.66 3.84 -5.80
C GLY A 264 5.47 4.79 -5.96
N GLY A 265 4.99 5.33 -4.83
CA GLY A 265 3.85 6.23 -4.80
C GLY A 265 4.02 7.43 -5.71
N PHE A 266 5.09 8.19 -5.52
CA PHE A 266 5.41 9.42 -6.25
C PHE A 266 5.49 9.32 -7.79
N ARG A 267 5.50 8.10 -8.35
CA ARG A 267 5.45 7.86 -9.80
C ARG A 267 4.02 7.73 -10.33
N ARG A 268 3.06 7.33 -9.49
CA ARG A 268 1.65 7.13 -9.86
C ARG A 268 0.87 8.44 -9.86
#